data_AF-A0A8C3FZH1-F1
#
_entry.id   AF-A0A8C3FZH1-F1
#
_cell.length_a   1.000
_cell.length_b   1.000
_cell.length_c   1.000
_cell.angle_alpha   90.00
_cell.angle_beta   90.00
_cell.angle_gamma   90.00
#
_symmetry.space_group_name_H-M   'P 1'
#
loop_
_entity.id
_entity.type
_entity.pdbx_description
1 polymer ?
#
loop_
_entity_poly.entity_id
_entity_poly.type
_entity_poly.pdbx_seq_one_letter_code
_entity_poly.pdbx_strand_id
1 'polypeptide(L)'
;MFKNVFGSGFLVRTAHVILTWVITLILFLHDTVLRKQEETGQLVQPVLFVLLVLVSVLLYFAVSLMDPGFILSDDRDLHFTLGVTEEQQDMIPPTTKPLRQRRCGHCLLQQPMRSKHCQTCQHCVRRYDHHCPWIENCVGERNHRWFVFYLAVQLLVLLWGLHIAWTGFSYAPSWQLWLRTNGVLLTVVVLVVLLSLIVLLLLGSHLYLVSLNTTTWEFMSRHRISYLKHCGADENPFDRGTFNNLWGFFCVWGTVVWEQVYFREGSDQV
;
A
#
# COMPACT_ATOMS: atom_id res chain seq x y z
N MET A 1 -25.04 6.21 6.22
CA MET A 1 -23.95 5.50 5.51
C MET A 1 -23.58 6.11 4.14
N PHE A 2 -24.42 6.94 3.51
CA PHE A 2 -24.16 7.51 2.17
C PHE A 2 -23.43 8.89 2.13
N LYS A 3 -23.15 9.53 3.26
CA LYS A 3 -22.58 10.90 3.27
C LYS A 3 -21.11 11.01 2.83
N ASN A 4 -20.37 9.90 2.74
CA ASN A 4 -18.94 9.90 2.37
C ASN A 4 -18.65 9.25 1.01
N VAL A 5 -19.65 8.74 0.30
CA VAL A 5 -19.43 8.13 -1.04
C VAL A 5 -19.14 9.22 -2.08
N PHE A 6 -19.67 10.44 -1.89
CA PHE A 6 -19.31 11.63 -2.67
C PHE A 6 -18.18 12.46 -2.01
N GLY A 7 -17.46 11.90 -1.03
CA GLY A 7 -16.37 12.56 -0.31
C GLY A 7 -15.08 12.70 -1.13
N SER A 8 -14.00 13.14 -0.48
CA SER A 8 -12.64 13.23 -1.03
C SER A 8 -12.22 11.98 -1.81
N GLY A 9 -12.64 10.79 -1.35
CA GLY A 9 -12.51 9.51 -2.05
C GLY A 9 -12.98 9.51 -3.50
N PHE A 10 -14.13 10.10 -3.81
CA PHE A 10 -14.63 10.16 -5.19
C PHE A 10 -13.75 11.06 -6.07
N LEU A 11 -13.35 12.21 -5.55
CA LEU A 11 -12.51 13.16 -6.29
C LEU A 11 -11.13 12.58 -6.62
N VAL A 12 -10.47 11.96 -5.63
CA VAL A 12 -9.14 11.34 -5.84
C VAL A 12 -9.21 10.20 -6.85
N ARG A 13 -10.20 9.30 -6.73
CA ARG A 13 -10.38 8.19 -7.66
C ARG A 13 -10.70 8.68 -9.08
N THR A 14 -11.56 9.67 -9.20
CA THR A 14 -11.91 10.28 -10.49
C THR A 14 -10.70 10.95 -11.14
N ALA A 15 -9.95 11.74 -10.38
CA ALA A 15 -8.74 12.40 -10.86
C ALA A 15 -7.69 11.39 -11.32
N HIS A 16 -7.48 10.30 -10.56
CA HIS A 16 -6.56 9.22 -10.95
C HIS A 16 -6.98 8.57 -12.27
N VAL A 17 -8.26 8.19 -12.41
CA VAL A 17 -8.77 7.55 -13.64
C VAL A 17 -8.67 8.49 -14.84
N ILE A 18 -9.09 9.75 -14.70
CA ILE A 18 -9.00 10.75 -15.77
C ILE A 18 -7.55 10.93 -16.20
N LEU A 19 -6.63 11.13 -15.24
CA LEU A 19 -5.23 11.33 -15.54
C LEU A 19 -4.62 10.15 -16.30
N THR A 20 -4.88 8.93 -15.83
CA THR A 20 -4.39 7.70 -16.46
C THR A 20 -4.87 7.58 -17.90
N TRP A 21 -6.18 7.72 -18.14
CA TRP A 21 -6.74 7.59 -19.49
C TRP A 21 -6.39 8.75 -20.42
N VAL A 22 -6.23 9.98 -19.91
CA VAL A 22 -5.74 11.12 -20.70
C VAL A 22 -4.31 10.88 -21.15
N ILE A 23 -3.41 10.42 -20.27
CA ILE A 23 -2.04 10.07 -20.65
C ILE A 23 -2.05 8.96 -21.70
N THR A 24 -2.80 7.87 -21.47
CA THR A 24 -2.93 6.78 -22.44
C THR A 24 -3.42 7.29 -23.78
N LEU A 25 -4.46 8.11 -23.82
CA LEU A 25 -4.99 8.70 -25.06
C LEU A 25 -3.93 9.54 -25.79
N ILE A 26 -3.17 10.39 -25.08
CA ILE A 26 -2.08 11.18 -25.70
C ILE A 26 -1.06 10.25 -26.39
N LEU A 27 -0.72 9.11 -25.79
CA LEU A 27 0.22 8.16 -26.41
C LEU A 27 -0.32 7.58 -27.72
N PHE A 28 -1.63 7.41 -27.86
CA PHE A 28 -2.26 6.94 -29.10
C PHE A 28 -2.52 8.06 -30.12
N LEU A 29 -2.64 9.33 -29.69
CA LEU A 29 -2.91 10.44 -30.60
C LEU A 29 -1.65 11.06 -31.21
N HIS A 30 -0.48 10.81 -30.65
CA HIS A 30 0.81 11.27 -31.16
C HIS A 30 1.55 10.19 -31.94
N ASP A 31 2.58 10.58 -32.70
CA ASP A 31 3.41 9.72 -33.57
C ASP A 31 4.33 8.74 -32.79
N THR A 32 3.82 8.14 -31.72
CA THR A 32 4.50 7.12 -30.92
C THR A 32 4.48 5.78 -31.63
N VAL A 33 5.27 4.82 -31.12
CA VAL A 33 5.25 3.44 -31.58
C VAL A 33 3.85 2.81 -31.54
N LEU A 34 3.01 3.16 -30.55
CA LEU A 34 1.65 2.60 -30.45
C LEU A 34 0.77 3.05 -31.60
N ARG A 35 0.84 4.33 -31.96
CA ARG A 35 0.07 4.88 -33.07
C ARG A 35 0.51 4.27 -34.40
N LYS A 36 1.81 4.17 -34.64
CA LYS A 36 2.37 3.52 -35.85
C LYS A 36 1.94 2.07 -35.97
N GLN A 37 1.93 1.34 -34.85
CA GLN A 37 1.47 -0.06 -34.81
C GLN A 37 -0.04 -0.19 -35.05
N GLU A 38 -0.85 0.73 -34.52
CA GLU A 38 -2.29 0.79 -34.79
C GLU A 38 -2.55 1.02 -36.29
N GLU A 39 -1.90 2.00 -36.91
CA GLU A 39 -2.07 2.33 -38.33
C GLU A 39 -1.61 1.21 -39.28
N THR A 40 -0.62 0.42 -38.85
CA THR A 40 -0.10 -0.72 -39.61
C THR A 40 -0.81 -2.05 -39.29
N GLY A 41 -1.80 -2.05 -38.40
CA GLY A 41 -2.55 -3.24 -37.99
C GLY A 41 -1.83 -4.19 -37.02
N GLN A 42 -0.67 -3.81 -36.49
CA GLN A 42 0.10 -4.59 -35.52
C GLN A 42 -0.41 -4.38 -34.08
N LEU A 43 -1.59 -4.93 -33.77
CA LEU A 43 -2.32 -4.58 -32.54
C LEU A 43 -1.80 -5.22 -31.24
N VAL A 44 -0.82 -6.14 -31.29
CA VAL A 44 -0.36 -6.89 -30.10
C VAL A 44 0.12 -5.96 -28.99
N GLN A 45 1.06 -5.07 -29.28
CA GLN A 45 1.63 -4.15 -28.29
C GLN A 45 0.62 -3.09 -27.80
N PRO A 46 -0.18 -2.43 -28.66
CA PRO A 46 -1.28 -1.59 -28.23
C PRO A 46 -2.26 -2.26 -27.27
N VAL A 47 -2.70 -3.48 -27.61
CA VAL A 47 -3.63 -4.25 -26.77
C VAL A 47 -2.99 -4.62 -25.44
N LEU A 48 -1.76 -5.11 -25.42
CA LEU A 48 -1.05 -5.44 -24.18
C LEU A 48 -0.86 -4.22 -23.27
N PHE A 49 -0.54 -3.05 -23.83
CA PHE A 49 -0.39 -1.82 -23.05
C PHE A 49 -1.72 -1.38 -22.44
N VAL A 50 -2.83 -1.39 -23.21
CA VAL A 50 -4.17 -1.05 -22.70
C VAL A 50 -4.63 -2.04 -21.64
N LEU A 51 -4.38 -3.34 -21.83
CA LEU A 51 -4.68 -4.36 -20.83
C LEU A 51 -3.89 -4.13 -19.54
N LEU A 52 -2.61 -3.77 -19.63
CA LEU A 52 -1.80 -3.46 -18.46
C LEU A 52 -2.32 -2.21 -17.72
N VAL A 53 -2.70 -1.15 -18.45
CA VAL A 53 -3.34 0.04 -17.88
C VAL A 53 -4.66 -0.33 -17.19
N LEU A 54 -5.48 -1.18 -17.81
CA LEU A 54 -6.74 -1.65 -17.22
C LEU A 54 -6.49 -2.44 -15.93
N VAL A 55 -5.52 -3.36 -15.92
CA VAL A 55 -5.13 -4.12 -14.71
C VAL A 55 -4.67 -3.17 -13.61
N SER A 56 -3.86 -2.16 -13.93
CA SER A 56 -3.41 -1.14 -12.99
C SER A 56 -4.60 -0.37 -12.37
N VAL A 57 -5.56 0.08 -13.18
CA VAL A 57 -6.78 0.76 -12.71
C VAL A 57 -7.64 -0.16 -11.84
N LEU A 58 -7.81 -1.43 -12.22
CA LEU A 58 -8.56 -2.41 -11.43
C LEU A 58 -7.89 -2.67 -10.07
N LEU A 59 -6.56 -2.77 -10.03
CA LEU A 59 -5.80 -2.90 -8.78
C LEU A 59 -5.92 -1.64 -7.92
N TYR A 60 -5.89 -0.45 -8.52
CA TYR A 60 -6.14 0.82 -7.81
C TYR A 60 -7.52 0.81 -7.13
N PHE A 61 -8.57 0.41 -7.85
CA PHE A 61 -9.91 0.27 -7.26
C PHE A 61 -9.95 -0.83 -6.20
N ALA A 62 -9.29 -1.97 -6.43
CA ALA A 62 -9.21 -3.02 -5.43
C ALA A 62 -8.61 -2.50 -4.12
N VAL A 63 -7.44 -1.84 -4.14
CA VAL A 63 -6.81 -1.35 -2.90
C VAL A 63 -7.55 -0.18 -2.26
N SER A 64 -8.15 0.70 -3.07
CA SER A 64 -8.89 1.87 -2.56
C SER A 64 -10.26 1.54 -1.97
N LEU A 65 -10.83 0.37 -2.29
CA LEU A 65 -12.15 -0.06 -1.82
C LEU A 65 -12.10 -1.28 -0.88
N MET A 66 -10.99 -2.02 -0.87
CA MET A 66 -10.83 -3.20 -0.01
C MET A 66 -10.79 -2.81 1.46
N ASP A 67 -11.45 -3.61 2.30
CA ASP A 67 -11.30 -3.53 3.75
C ASP A 67 -9.83 -3.77 4.13
N PRO A 68 -9.13 -2.78 4.73
CA PRO A 68 -7.74 -2.95 5.14
C PRO A 68 -7.57 -3.88 6.35
N GLY A 69 -8.67 -4.29 6.98
CA GLY A 69 -8.69 -5.02 8.24
C GLY A 69 -9.26 -4.16 9.37
N PHE A 70 -10.35 -3.45 9.13
CA PHE A 70 -11.08 -2.72 10.16
C PHE A 70 -11.53 -3.69 11.26
N ILE A 71 -11.33 -3.27 12.50
CA ILE A 71 -11.78 -4.00 13.68
C ILE A 71 -13.15 -3.47 14.05
N LEU A 72 -14.17 -4.33 13.90
CA LEU A 72 -15.53 -4.02 14.29
C LEU A 72 -15.64 -4.18 15.81
N SER A 73 -16.40 -3.29 16.46
CA SER A 73 -16.58 -3.25 17.91
C SER A 73 -17.26 -4.50 18.49
N ASP A 74 -17.88 -5.33 17.63
CA ASP A 74 -18.61 -6.53 18.02
C ASP A 74 -17.76 -7.82 17.92
N ASP A 75 -16.46 -7.70 17.63
CA ASP A 75 -15.49 -8.80 17.63
C ASP A 75 -15.19 -9.22 19.09
N ARG A 76 -16.21 -9.77 19.75
CA ARG A 76 -16.15 -10.52 21.03
C ARG A 76 -15.20 -11.72 20.94
N ASP A 77 -14.73 -12.07 19.75
CA ASP A 77 -13.88 -13.22 19.48
C ASP A 77 -12.47 -13.10 20.04
N LEU A 78 -11.96 -11.88 20.32
CA LEU A 78 -10.65 -11.74 20.99
C LEU A 78 -10.71 -12.16 22.47
N HIS A 79 -11.85 -11.93 23.14
CA HIS A 79 -12.05 -12.39 24.52
C HIS A 79 -12.31 -13.90 24.58
N PHE A 80 -12.96 -14.46 23.54
CA PHE A 80 -13.27 -15.89 23.48
C PHE A 80 -12.06 -16.77 23.07
N THR A 81 -11.22 -16.32 22.12
CA THR A 81 -10.02 -17.10 21.70
C THR A 81 -8.88 -17.06 22.70
N LEU A 82 -8.82 -16.06 23.58
CA LEU A 82 -7.82 -16.01 24.65
C LEU A 82 -8.23 -16.79 25.90
N GLY A 83 -9.50 -17.16 26.08
CA GLY A 83 -9.94 -17.95 27.23
C GLY A 83 -9.60 -17.34 28.60
N VAL A 84 -9.28 -16.05 28.66
CA VAL A 84 -8.93 -15.35 29.90
C VAL A 84 -10.17 -14.61 30.37
N THR A 85 -10.93 -15.25 31.26
CA THR A 85 -11.79 -14.51 32.19
C THR A 85 -10.92 -13.59 33.04
N GLU A 86 -11.39 -12.38 33.34
CA GLU A 86 -10.64 -11.39 34.14
C GLU A 86 -10.15 -11.97 35.49
N GLU A 87 -10.81 -13.01 36.00
CA GLU A 87 -10.44 -13.75 37.23
C GLU A 87 -9.21 -14.67 37.08
N GLN A 88 -8.79 -15.02 35.86
CA GLN A 88 -7.67 -15.96 35.63
C GLN A 88 -6.32 -15.23 35.45
N GLN A 89 -6.36 -13.91 35.30
CA GLN A 89 -5.17 -13.07 35.11
C GLN A 89 -4.39 -12.87 36.42
N ASP A 90 -5.02 -13.11 37.58
CA ASP A 90 -4.41 -13.04 38.92
C ASP A 90 -3.70 -14.33 39.36
N MET A 91 -3.78 -15.42 38.56
CA MET A 91 -3.17 -16.72 38.88
C MET A 91 -1.87 -17.01 38.11
N ILE A 92 -1.39 -16.06 37.29
CA ILE A 92 -0.14 -16.19 36.52
C ILE A 92 1.02 -15.63 37.37
N PRO A 93 2.14 -16.37 37.54
CA PRO A 93 3.27 -15.92 38.34
C PRO A 93 3.88 -14.61 37.79
N PRO A 94 4.50 -13.75 38.64
CA PRO A 94 4.86 -12.37 38.30
C PRO A 94 6.01 -12.22 37.29
N THR A 95 6.53 -13.34 36.75
CA THR A 95 7.76 -13.37 35.96
C THR A 95 7.58 -13.02 34.49
N THR A 96 6.35 -12.87 34.01
CA THR A 96 6.06 -12.26 32.70
C THR A 96 4.99 -11.20 32.90
N LYS A 97 5.37 -9.92 32.84
CA LYS A 97 4.36 -8.85 32.79
C LYS A 97 3.56 -9.06 31.50
N PRO A 98 2.27 -9.42 31.54
CA PRO A 98 1.48 -9.49 30.33
C PRO A 98 1.49 -8.08 29.74
N LEU A 99 1.96 -7.93 28.49
CA LEU A 99 1.87 -6.66 27.80
C LEU A 99 0.39 -6.29 27.71
N ARG A 100 -0.05 -5.37 28.58
CA ARG A 100 -1.43 -4.94 28.64
C ARG A 100 -1.82 -4.40 27.28
N GLN A 101 -2.76 -5.07 26.61
CA GLN A 101 -3.31 -4.61 25.34
C GLN A 101 -3.85 -3.19 25.52
N ARG A 102 -3.58 -2.33 24.53
CA ARG A 102 -4.01 -0.93 24.57
C ARG A 102 -5.50 -0.87 24.26
N ARG A 103 -6.26 -0.13 25.05
CA ARG A 103 -7.67 0.15 24.72
C ARG A 103 -7.76 1.40 23.84
N CYS A 104 -8.53 1.34 22.76
CA CYS A 104 -8.81 2.51 21.94
C CYS A 104 -9.92 3.36 22.59
N GLY A 105 -9.65 4.63 22.88
CA GLY A 105 -10.65 5.54 23.44
C GLY A 105 -11.78 5.92 22.47
N HIS A 106 -11.56 5.84 21.16
CA HIS A 106 -12.57 6.18 20.13
C HIS A 106 -13.46 4.99 19.79
N CYS A 107 -12.87 3.83 19.52
CA CYS A 107 -13.61 2.62 19.16
C CYS A 107 -14.06 1.80 20.38
N LEU A 108 -13.62 2.17 21.59
CA LEU A 108 -13.92 1.52 22.88
C LEU A 108 -13.52 0.03 22.99
N LEU A 109 -12.75 -0.49 22.04
CA LEU A 109 -12.27 -1.87 21.96
C LEU A 109 -10.83 -2.05 22.46
N GLN A 110 -10.48 -3.28 22.83
CA GLN A 110 -9.08 -3.69 23.03
C GLN A 110 -8.39 -3.83 21.68
N GLN A 111 -7.29 -3.11 21.49
CA GLN A 111 -6.55 -3.12 20.25
C GLN A 111 -5.67 -4.36 20.18
N PRO A 112 -5.87 -5.25 19.19
CA PRO A 112 -4.91 -6.30 18.88
C PRO A 112 -3.51 -5.69 18.65
N MET A 113 -2.48 -6.48 18.88
CA MET A 113 -1.10 -6.08 18.66
C MET A 113 -0.91 -5.62 17.20
N ARG A 114 -0.05 -4.62 17.00
CA ARG A 114 0.18 -3.93 15.72
C ARG A 114 -1.03 -3.20 15.12
N SER A 115 -2.18 -3.16 15.81
CA SER A 115 -3.31 -2.33 15.35
C SER A 115 -3.22 -0.88 15.84
N LYS A 116 -3.85 0.03 15.09
CA LYS A 116 -3.92 1.46 15.42
C LYS A 116 -5.25 2.07 14.96
N HIS A 117 -5.77 3.02 15.72
CA HIS A 117 -6.88 3.88 15.29
C HIS A 117 -6.43 4.87 14.22
N CYS A 118 -7.11 4.87 13.07
CA CYS A 118 -6.96 5.88 12.05
C CYS A 118 -7.99 6.98 12.26
N GLN A 119 -7.55 8.22 12.50
CA GLN A 119 -8.44 9.37 12.68
C GLN A 119 -9.19 9.72 11.38
N THR A 120 -8.63 9.45 10.20
CA THR A 120 -9.34 9.72 8.94
C THR A 120 -10.44 8.70 8.70
N CYS A 121 -10.14 7.40 8.86
CA CYS A 121 -11.13 6.33 8.67
C CYS A 121 -12.07 6.14 9.85
N GLN A 122 -11.77 6.69 11.04
CA GLN A 122 -12.53 6.52 12.28
C GLN A 122 -12.69 5.06 12.74
N HIS A 123 -11.74 4.21 12.37
CA HIS A 123 -11.70 2.78 12.74
C HIS A 123 -10.30 2.38 13.20
N CYS A 124 -10.23 1.39 14.10
CA CYS A 124 -9.00 0.65 14.35
C CYS A 124 -8.72 -0.30 13.17
N VAL A 125 -7.48 -0.34 12.71
CA VAL A 125 -7.04 -1.18 11.58
C VAL A 125 -6.01 -2.19 12.09
N ARG A 126 -6.19 -3.47 11.77
CA ARG A 126 -5.21 -4.54 12.05
C ARG A 126 -3.92 -4.31 11.27
N ARG A 127 -2.77 -4.59 11.90
CA ARG A 127 -1.42 -4.36 11.35
C ARG A 127 -1.34 -3.04 10.56
N TYR A 128 -1.71 -1.95 11.23
CA TYR A 128 -1.84 -0.63 10.59
C TYR A 128 -0.49 -0.21 10.02
N ASP A 129 -0.46 0.09 8.73
CA ASP A 129 0.72 0.65 8.09
C ASP A 129 0.63 2.18 8.02
N HIS A 130 -0.35 2.68 7.26
CA HIS A 130 -0.63 4.11 7.14
C HIS A 130 -2.04 4.35 6.62
N HIS A 131 -2.47 5.63 6.64
CA HIS A 131 -3.60 6.09 5.85
C HIS A 131 -3.06 6.74 4.59
N CYS A 132 -3.47 6.25 3.43
CA CYS A 132 -2.94 6.69 2.15
C CYS A 132 -3.94 7.63 1.46
N PRO A 133 -3.62 8.93 1.32
CA PRO A 133 -4.51 9.89 0.67
C PRO A 133 -4.66 9.63 -0.84
N TRP A 134 -3.74 8.90 -1.46
CA TRP A 134 -3.80 8.60 -2.91
C TRP A 134 -4.85 7.58 -3.28
N ILE A 135 -5.23 6.71 -2.33
CA ILE A 135 -6.28 5.70 -2.49
C ILE A 135 -7.48 6.00 -1.58
N GLU A 136 -7.40 7.06 -0.77
CA GLU A 136 -8.41 7.46 0.22
C GLU A 136 -8.87 6.28 1.09
N ASN A 137 -7.90 5.47 1.54
CA ASN A 137 -8.11 4.28 2.34
C ASN A 137 -6.88 4.00 3.22
N CYS A 138 -7.07 3.23 4.28
CA CYS A 138 -5.95 2.71 5.04
C CYS A 138 -5.23 1.59 4.29
N VAL A 139 -3.92 1.47 4.54
CA VAL A 139 -3.13 0.29 4.23
C VAL A 139 -2.92 -0.47 5.55
N GLY A 140 -3.36 -1.72 5.58
CA GLY A 140 -3.38 -2.57 6.76
C GLY A 140 -3.27 -4.05 6.40
N GLU A 141 -3.49 -4.92 7.37
CA GLU A 141 -3.22 -6.35 7.24
C GLU A 141 -3.81 -7.01 5.99
N ARG A 142 -5.06 -6.68 5.63
CA ARG A 142 -5.80 -7.37 4.56
C ARG A 142 -5.48 -6.85 3.16
N ASN A 143 -5.03 -5.60 3.02
CA ASN A 143 -4.79 -4.98 1.70
C ASN A 143 -3.32 -4.60 1.43
N HIS A 144 -2.41 -4.68 2.40
CA HIS A 144 -1.02 -4.24 2.23
C HIS A 144 -0.30 -4.97 1.08
N ARG A 145 -0.51 -6.28 0.92
CA ARG A 145 0.09 -7.04 -0.22
C ARG A 145 -0.40 -6.52 -1.58
N TRP A 146 -1.69 -6.20 -1.67
CA TRP A 146 -2.33 -5.69 -2.88
C TRP A 146 -1.86 -4.27 -3.17
N PHE A 147 -1.60 -3.47 -2.14
CA PHE A 147 -0.98 -2.16 -2.27
C PHE A 147 0.43 -2.26 -2.86
N VAL A 148 1.28 -3.17 -2.36
CA VAL A 148 2.63 -3.39 -2.93
C VAL A 148 2.56 -3.90 -4.37
N PHE A 149 1.65 -4.84 -4.67
CA PHE A 149 1.45 -5.33 -6.03
C PHE A 149 0.94 -4.23 -6.98
N TYR A 150 0.00 -3.40 -6.53
CA TYR A 150 -0.45 -2.23 -7.26
C TYR A 150 0.70 -1.27 -7.56
N LEU A 151 1.57 -0.95 -6.60
CA LEU A 151 2.73 -0.09 -6.85
C LEU A 151 3.69 -0.68 -7.90
N ALA A 152 3.92 -2.00 -7.88
CA ALA A 152 4.76 -2.67 -8.86
C ALA A 152 4.17 -2.61 -10.29
N VAL A 153 2.87 -2.90 -10.42
CA VAL A 153 2.17 -2.79 -11.72
C VAL A 153 2.09 -1.34 -12.20
N GLN A 154 1.84 -0.39 -11.28
CA GLN A 154 1.82 1.03 -11.59
C GLN A 154 3.18 1.51 -12.11
N LEU A 155 4.28 1.07 -11.48
CA LEU A 155 5.63 1.39 -11.95
C LEU A 155 5.87 0.83 -13.35
N LEU A 156 5.44 -0.40 -13.63
CA LEU A 156 5.57 -1.01 -14.95
C LEU A 156 4.80 -0.22 -16.03
N VAL A 157 3.55 0.20 -15.75
CA VAL A 157 2.76 1.06 -16.64
C VAL A 157 3.50 2.37 -16.93
N LEU A 158 4.02 3.02 -15.88
CA LEU A 158 4.71 4.31 -16.01
C LEU A 158 6.00 4.18 -16.82
N LEU A 159 6.82 3.16 -16.57
CA LEU A 159 8.07 2.93 -17.29
C LEU A 159 7.82 2.57 -18.76
N TRP A 160 6.82 1.72 -19.06
CA TRP A 160 6.46 1.41 -20.44
C TRP A 160 5.85 2.62 -21.16
N GLY A 161 4.97 3.36 -20.47
CA GLY A 161 4.41 4.62 -20.98
C GLY A 161 5.48 5.67 -21.27
N LEU A 162 6.50 5.78 -20.41
CA LEU A 162 7.66 6.65 -20.61
C LEU A 162 8.44 6.27 -21.88
N HIS A 163 8.70 4.96 -22.06
CA HIS A 163 9.35 4.46 -23.27
C HIS A 163 8.53 4.80 -24.52
N ILE A 164 7.22 4.55 -24.50
CA ILE A 164 6.32 4.87 -25.63
C ILE A 164 6.33 6.37 -25.92
N ALA A 165 6.21 7.23 -24.90
CA ALA A 165 6.25 8.68 -25.06
C ALA A 165 7.57 9.13 -25.70
N TRP A 166 8.70 8.53 -25.30
CA TRP A 166 10.01 8.82 -25.85
C TRP A 166 10.11 8.50 -27.35
N THR A 167 9.45 7.44 -27.83
CA THR A 167 9.44 7.09 -29.26
C THR A 167 8.70 8.10 -30.14
N GLY A 168 7.85 8.94 -29.56
CA GLY A 168 7.06 9.93 -30.30
C GLY A 168 7.78 11.26 -30.56
N PHE A 169 8.99 11.46 -30.01
CA PHE A 169 9.72 12.70 -30.26
C PHE A 169 10.20 12.78 -31.71
N SER A 170 9.91 13.91 -32.33
CA SER A 170 10.33 14.22 -33.70
C SER A 170 11.37 15.32 -33.71
N TYR A 171 12.33 15.21 -34.64
CA TYR A 171 13.28 16.26 -34.92
C TYR A 171 12.58 17.50 -35.47
N ALA A 172 13.07 18.69 -35.08
CA ALA A 172 12.68 19.95 -35.70
C ALA A 172 13.89 20.90 -35.74
N PRO A 173 14.02 21.70 -36.81
CA PRO A 173 15.21 22.52 -37.07
C PRO A 173 15.42 23.69 -36.10
N SER A 174 14.37 24.13 -35.38
CA SER A 174 14.46 25.21 -34.40
C SER A 174 13.79 24.83 -33.08
N TRP A 175 14.25 25.40 -31.96
CA TRP A 175 13.71 25.12 -30.63
C TRP A 175 12.23 25.50 -30.50
N GLN A 176 11.79 26.59 -31.11
CA GLN A 176 10.38 27.00 -31.08
C GLN A 176 9.49 26.00 -31.83
N LEU A 177 9.95 25.51 -32.98
CA LEU A 177 9.22 24.49 -33.74
C LEU A 177 9.25 23.15 -33.01
N TRP A 178 10.39 22.77 -32.44
CA TRP A 178 10.53 21.55 -31.65
C TRP A 178 9.57 21.53 -30.45
N LEU A 179 9.46 22.64 -29.72
CA LEU A 179 8.51 22.77 -28.60
C LEU A 179 7.05 22.72 -29.06
N ARG A 180 6.72 23.31 -30.22
CA ARG A 180 5.36 23.22 -30.77
C ARG A 180 5.03 21.78 -31.19
N THR A 181 5.98 21.06 -31.78
CA THR A 181 5.80 19.67 -32.22
C THR A 181 5.75 18.69 -31.06
N ASN A 182 6.63 18.86 -30.06
CA ASN A 182 6.85 17.87 -29.02
C ASN A 182 6.34 18.28 -27.63
N GLY A 183 5.83 19.51 -27.45
CA GLY A 183 5.53 20.08 -26.13
C GLY A 183 4.54 19.27 -25.30
N VAL A 184 3.53 18.67 -25.93
CA VAL A 184 2.56 17.79 -25.25
C VAL A 184 3.26 16.52 -24.74
N LEU A 185 4.04 15.84 -25.60
CA LEU A 185 4.81 14.66 -25.20
C LEU A 185 5.86 14.99 -24.14
N LEU A 186 6.52 16.14 -24.23
CA LEU A 186 7.45 16.63 -23.21
C LEU A 186 6.75 16.77 -21.86
N THR A 187 5.54 17.34 -21.83
CA THR A 187 4.74 17.49 -20.62
C THR A 187 4.39 16.13 -20.02
N VAL A 188 3.96 15.18 -20.85
CA VAL A 188 3.69 13.79 -20.43
C VAL A 188 4.95 13.14 -19.87
N VAL A 189 6.09 13.26 -20.54
CA VAL A 189 7.37 12.68 -20.09
C VAL A 189 7.79 13.23 -18.74
N VAL A 190 7.78 14.56 -18.57
CA VAL A 190 8.13 15.19 -17.29
C VAL A 190 7.21 14.68 -16.18
N LEU A 191 5.90 14.66 -16.42
CA LEU A 191 4.93 14.17 -15.44
C LEU A 191 5.16 12.68 -15.10
N VAL A 192 5.32 11.83 -16.11
CA VAL A 192 5.51 10.38 -15.93
C VAL A 192 6.83 10.08 -15.23
N VAL A 193 7.92 10.83 -15.51
CA VAL A 193 9.20 10.69 -14.78
C VAL A 193 9.04 11.02 -13.30
N LEU A 194 8.36 12.13 -12.98
CA LEU A 194 8.10 12.51 -11.59
C LEU A 194 7.25 11.46 -10.86
N LEU A 195 6.17 10.99 -11.50
CA LEU A 195 5.32 9.93 -10.94
C LEU A 195 6.09 8.60 -10.79
N SER A 196 6.94 8.26 -11.75
CA SER A 196 7.77 7.04 -11.70
C SER A 196 8.74 7.08 -10.52
N LEU A 197 9.39 8.22 -10.27
CA LEU A 197 10.28 8.39 -9.13
C LEU A 197 9.53 8.24 -7.79
N ILE A 198 8.36 8.86 -7.67
CA ILE A 198 7.53 8.75 -6.46
C ILE A 198 7.14 7.29 -6.20
N VAL A 199 6.61 6.61 -7.24
CA VAL A 199 6.16 5.21 -7.12
C VAL A 199 7.34 4.27 -6.87
N LEU A 200 8.50 4.49 -7.49
CA LEU A 200 9.72 3.71 -7.26
C LEU A 200 10.19 3.82 -5.81
N LEU A 201 10.25 5.04 -5.26
CA LEU A 201 10.66 5.26 -3.87
C LEU A 201 9.67 4.67 -2.87
N LEU A 202 8.36 4.77 -3.14
CA LEU A 202 7.32 4.13 -2.35
C LEU A 202 7.44 2.60 -2.40
N LEU A 203 7.60 2.01 -3.59
CA LEU A 203 7.75 0.56 -3.73
C LEU A 203 9.02 0.08 -3.02
N GLY A 204 10.14 0.76 -3.21
CA GLY A 204 11.41 0.41 -2.57
C GLY A 204 11.34 0.48 -1.05
N SER A 205 10.73 1.53 -0.49
CA SER A 205 10.58 1.66 0.97
C SER A 205 9.66 0.59 1.55
N HIS A 206 8.53 0.29 0.89
CA HIS A 206 7.64 -0.78 1.34
C HIS A 206 8.30 -2.16 1.24
N LEU A 207 9.02 -2.46 0.16
CA LEU A 207 9.75 -3.73 0.03
C LEU A 207 10.82 -3.88 1.11
N TYR A 208 11.55 -2.80 1.43
CA TYR A 208 12.49 -2.78 2.54
C TYR A 208 11.80 -3.06 3.88
N LEU A 209 10.70 -2.36 4.19
CA LEU A 209 9.98 -2.55 5.44
C LEU A 209 9.34 -3.94 5.55
N VAL A 210 8.79 -4.47 4.45
CA VAL A 210 8.28 -5.85 4.38
C VAL A 210 9.40 -6.86 4.61
N SER A 211 10.60 -6.63 4.07
CA SER A 211 11.76 -7.51 4.27
C SER A 211 12.19 -7.60 5.74
N LEU A 212 11.85 -6.60 6.54
CA LEU A 212 12.08 -6.53 7.99
C LEU A 212 10.80 -6.82 8.80
N ASN A 213 9.70 -7.23 8.18
CA ASN A 213 8.38 -7.35 8.82
C ASN A 213 8.00 -6.14 9.71
N THR A 214 8.38 -4.93 9.28
CA THR A 214 8.08 -3.68 9.98
C THR A 214 7.02 -2.93 9.19
N THR A 215 6.05 -2.30 9.85
CA THR A 215 5.12 -1.37 9.20
C THR A 215 5.72 0.04 9.15
N THR A 216 5.26 0.88 8.22
CA THR A 216 5.65 2.30 8.16
C THR A 216 5.39 3.01 9.48
N TRP A 217 4.26 2.72 10.14
CA TRP A 217 3.97 3.27 11.45
C TRP A 217 4.95 2.82 12.53
N GLU A 218 5.34 1.54 12.56
CA GLU A 218 6.35 1.04 13.49
C GLU A 218 7.69 1.70 13.28
N PHE A 219 8.13 1.82 12.04
CA PHE A 219 9.37 2.50 11.68
C PHE A 219 9.37 3.97 12.12
N MET A 220 8.33 4.73 11.76
CA MET A 220 8.27 6.17 12.00
C MET A 220 7.93 6.55 13.45
N SER A 221 7.25 5.66 14.18
CA SER A 221 6.66 5.98 15.49
C SER A 221 7.09 5.06 16.61
N ARG A 222 8.17 4.29 16.42
CA ARG A 222 8.67 3.28 17.38
C ARG A 222 8.54 3.67 18.85
N HIS A 223 9.04 4.85 19.21
CA HIS A 223 9.02 5.37 20.59
C HIS A 223 7.61 5.54 21.21
N ARG A 224 6.56 5.62 20.39
CA ARG A 224 5.15 5.74 20.82
C ARG A 224 4.46 4.38 20.99
N ILE A 225 5.15 3.28 20.68
CA ILE A 225 4.56 1.94 20.57
C ILE A 225 4.90 1.13 21.81
N SER A 226 3.89 0.81 22.62
CA SER A 226 4.09 0.18 23.93
C SER A 226 4.83 -1.16 23.86
N TYR A 227 4.55 -1.99 22.85
CA TYR A 227 5.20 -3.30 22.68
C TYR A 227 6.61 -3.19 22.09
N LEU A 228 7.03 -2.04 21.54
CA LEU A 228 8.42 -1.84 21.08
C LEU A 228 9.28 -1.07 22.08
N LYS A 229 8.67 -0.44 23.11
CA LYS A 229 9.41 0.28 24.15
C LYS A 229 10.34 -0.60 24.99
N HIS A 230 10.01 -1.89 25.10
CA HIS A 230 10.76 -2.85 25.89
C HIS A 230 11.82 -3.60 25.07
N CYS A 231 11.77 -3.50 23.74
CA CYS A 231 12.76 -4.07 22.84
C CYS A 231 13.99 -3.14 22.75
N GLY A 232 15.16 -3.71 22.50
CA GLY A 232 16.37 -2.94 22.18
C GLY A 232 16.16 -2.00 20.98
N ALA A 233 17.03 -1.00 20.80
CA ALA A 233 16.88 -0.01 19.72
C ALA A 233 16.81 -0.66 18.33
N ASP A 234 17.62 -1.70 18.11
CA ASP A 234 17.75 -2.42 16.84
C ASP A 234 16.96 -3.74 16.81
N GLU A 235 16.27 -4.09 17.89
CA GLU A 235 15.56 -5.35 18.01
C GLU A 235 14.19 -5.27 17.32
N ASN A 236 13.80 -6.31 16.59
CA ASN A 236 12.49 -6.39 15.97
C ASN A 236 11.83 -7.74 16.26
N PRO A 237 10.85 -7.80 17.17
CA PRO A 237 10.23 -9.04 17.63
C PRO A 237 9.31 -9.72 16.60
N PHE A 238 9.26 -9.18 15.37
CA PHE A 238 8.50 -9.76 14.27
C PHE A 238 9.39 -10.16 13.09
N ASP A 239 10.68 -9.86 13.14
CA ASP A 239 11.63 -10.20 12.07
C ASP A 239 12.08 -11.66 12.19
N ARG A 240 11.74 -12.47 11.18
CA ARG A 240 12.10 -13.89 11.11
C ARG A 240 13.15 -14.18 10.05
N GLY A 241 13.87 -13.15 9.63
CA GLY A 241 14.77 -13.16 8.49
C GLY A 241 14.05 -12.85 7.17
N THR A 242 14.76 -12.20 6.26
CA THR A 242 14.23 -11.62 5.02
C THR A 242 13.38 -12.59 4.20
N PHE A 243 13.83 -13.82 4.01
CA PHE A 243 13.09 -14.82 3.23
C PHE A 243 11.74 -15.16 3.87
N ASN A 244 11.73 -15.45 5.17
CA ASN A 244 10.52 -15.81 5.91
C ASN A 244 9.54 -14.64 6.00
N ASN A 245 10.05 -13.41 6.11
CA ASN A 245 9.23 -12.21 6.13
C ASN A 245 8.55 -11.98 4.78
N LEU A 246 9.30 -12.08 3.68
CA LEU A 246 8.76 -11.96 2.32
C LEU A 246 7.74 -13.07 2.03
N TRP A 247 8.08 -14.31 2.34
CA TRP A 247 7.16 -15.45 2.18
C TRP A 247 5.88 -15.27 3.02
N GLY A 248 6.03 -14.90 4.29
CA GLY A 248 4.90 -14.63 5.17
C GLY A 248 4.00 -13.51 4.66
N PHE A 249 4.58 -12.45 4.10
CA PHE A 249 3.81 -11.31 3.61
C PHE A 249 3.08 -11.59 2.28
N PHE A 250 3.75 -12.23 1.31
CA PHE A 250 3.19 -12.44 -0.03
C PHE A 250 2.42 -13.75 -0.18
N CYS A 251 2.76 -14.80 0.57
CA CYS A 251 2.26 -16.16 0.31
C CYS A 251 1.30 -16.68 1.40
N VAL A 252 1.30 -16.12 2.62
CA VAL A 252 0.37 -16.56 3.68
C VAL A 252 -0.90 -15.71 3.65
N TRP A 253 -2.05 -16.36 3.47
CA TRP A 253 -3.36 -15.71 3.40
C TRP A 253 -4.09 -15.86 4.72
N GLY A 254 -4.50 -14.74 5.31
CA GLY A 254 -5.21 -14.71 6.59
C GLY A 254 -4.72 -13.58 7.49
N THR A 255 -5.51 -13.30 8.52
CA THR A 255 -5.09 -12.41 9.62
C THR A 255 -4.17 -13.17 10.57
N VAL A 256 -3.11 -12.52 11.05
CA VAL A 256 -2.15 -13.11 11.96
C VAL A 256 -2.46 -12.65 13.38
N VAL A 257 -2.42 -13.59 14.33
CA VAL A 257 -2.46 -13.27 15.76
C VAL A 257 -1.06 -12.84 16.20
N TRP A 258 -0.77 -11.55 16.05
CA TRP A 258 0.58 -10.99 16.26
C TRP A 258 1.09 -11.15 17.70
N GLU A 259 0.20 -11.30 18.68
CA GLU A 259 0.55 -11.64 20.06
C GLU A 259 1.29 -12.98 20.14
N GLN A 260 0.81 -14.01 19.42
CA GLN A 260 1.47 -15.33 19.41
C GLN A 260 2.86 -15.25 18.77
N VAL A 261 3.02 -14.38 17.75
CA VAL A 261 4.33 -14.13 17.14
C VAL A 261 5.28 -13.50 18.14
N TYR A 262 4.82 -12.46 18.84
CA TYR A 262 5.62 -11.68 19.78
C TYR A 262 6.08 -12.52 20.98
N PHE A 263 5.20 -13.32 21.58
CA PHE A 263 5.55 -14.09 22.79
C PHE A 263 6.37 -15.35 22.50
N ARG A 264 6.26 -15.94 21.30
CA ARG A 264 7.04 -17.13 20.92
C ARG A 264 8.54 -16.85 20.84
N GLU A 265 8.94 -15.67 20.42
CA GLU A 265 10.37 -15.30 20.39
C GLU A 265 10.91 -14.90 21.77
N GLY A 266 10.04 -14.42 22.67
CA GLY A 266 10.43 -14.15 24.06
C GLY A 266 10.74 -15.40 24.89
N SER A 267 10.19 -16.56 24.52
CA SER A 267 10.45 -17.84 25.19
C SER A 267 11.72 -18.56 24.70
N ASP A 268 12.19 -18.27 23.49
CA ASP A 268 13.42 -18.87 22.94
C ASP A 268 14.71 -18.16 23.44
N GLN A 269 14.56 -17.08 24.23
CA GLN A 269 15.66 -16.32 24.83
C GLN A 269 15.84 -16.56 26.35
N VAL A 270 15.17 -17.56 26.94
CA VAL A 270 15.29 -17.92 28.38
C VAL A 270 16.00 -19.26 28.55
#